data_AF-A0A1X0RQE1-F1
#
_entry.id   AF-A0A1X0RQE1-F1
#
_cell.length_a   1.000
_cell.length_b   1.000
_cell.length_c   1.000
_cell.angle_alpha   90.00
_cell.angle_beta   90.00
_cell.angle_gamma   90.00
#
_symmetry.space_group_name_H-M   'P 1'
#
loop_
_entity.id
_entity.type
_entity.pdbx_description
1 polymer ?
#
loop_
_entity_poly.entity_id
_entity_poly.type
_entity_poly.pdbx_seq_one_letter_code
_entity_poly.pdbx_strand_id
1 'polypeptide(L)'
;DDVGTKIERGKGKKQRLEEASGSKSNVQVQICKSCSQTGHKSARSKECSNYKATLDEALKNELGDNYERFTRKVYLKAVIRPEYKESFTEKIIKLSVFIRNILFRAQLFVNAYIVNNKDSIDSVVISQQNFWYAISQLIMGQKITNKVSISNSVALGFEDFKAEHPSIVFSP
;
A
#
# COMPACT_ATOMS: atom_id res chain seq x y z
N ASP A 1 24.31 -16.02 17.85
CA ASP A 1 24.62 -16.27 16.44
C ASP A 1 23.36 -16.64 15.70
N ASP A 2 22.91 -15.77 14.79
CA ASP A 2 21.73 -16.01 13.96
C ASP A 2 22.12 -15.71 12.51
N VAL A 3 22.11 -16.76 11.69
CA VAL A 3 22.68 -16.81 10.34
C VAL A 3 21.74 -16.08 9.39
N GLY A 4 22.18 -14.94 8.86
CA GLY A 4 21.42 -14.12 7.92
C GLY A 4 21.07 -14.88 6.64
N THR A 5 19.77 -15.10 6.41
CA THR A 5 19.26 -15.69 5.18
C THR A 5 19.36 -14.66 4.04
N LYS A 6 20.13 -14.99 2.99
CA LYS A 6 20.15 -14.22 1.73
C LYS A 6 18.80 -14.35 1.04
N ILE A 7 18.04 -13.26 0.96
CA ILE A 7 16.84 -13.18 0.13
C ILE A 7 17.22 -12.44 -1.14
N GLU A 8 17.38 -13.19 -2.24
CA GLU A 8 17.51 -12.62 -3.57
C GLU A 8 16.19 -11.95 -3.98
N ARG A 9 16.23 -10.64 -4.23
CA ARG A 9 15.07 -9.91 -4.76
C ARG A 9 15.02 -10.09 -6.28
N GLY A 10 14.00 -10.82 -6.74
CA GLY A 10 13.69 -10.97 -8.15
C GLY A 10 13.54 -9.62 -8.86
N LYS A 11 14.28 -9.44 -9.95
CA LYS A 11 14.22 -8.27 -10.82
C LYS A 11 12.92 -8.29 -11.65
N GLY A 12 11.85 -7.75 -11.10
CA GLY A 12 10.64 -7.40 -11.87
C GLY A 12 10.88 -6.16 -12.73
N LYS A 13 11.62 -6.28 -13.85
CA LYS A 13 11.69 -5.22 -14.86
C LYS A 13 10.37 -5.20 -15.66
N LYS A 14 9.50 -4.22 -15.40
CA LYS A 14 8.51 -3.78 -16.39
C LYS A 14 9.27 -3.14 -17.55
N GLN A 15 9.54 -3.91 -18.60
CA GLN A 15 9.96 -3.37 -19.89
C GLN A 15 8.82 -2.51 -20.43
N ARG A 16 9.00 -1.19 -20.39
CA ARG A 16 8.21 -0.26 -21.18
C ARG A 16 8.76 -0.35 -22.59
N LEU A 17 7.93 -0.85 -23.51
CA LEU A 17 8.23 -0.92 -24.94
C LEU A 17 8.78 0.43 -25.42
N GLU A 18 10.00 0.39 -25.95
CA GLU A 18 10.56 1.47 -26.76
C GLU A 18 9.92 1.37 -28.15
N GLU A 19 8.97 2.26 -28.44
CA GLU A 19 8.61 2.57 -29.82
C GLU A 19 9.65 3.56 -30.35
N ALA A 20 10.49 3.06 -31.25
CA ALA A 20 11.48 3.84 -31.96
C ALA A 20 10.84 4.73 -33.03
N SER A 21 11.54 5.85 -33.26
CA SER A 21 11.58 6.65 -34.49
C SER A 21 10.35 7.50 -34.86
N GLY A 22 10.34 8.72 -34.31
CA GLY A 22 9.79 9.90 -34.97
C GLY A 22 10.85 10.99 -35.04
N SER A 23 11.60 11.03 -36.14
CA SER A 23 12.56 12.10 -36.45
C SER A 23 11.90 13.47 -36.40
N LYS A 24 12.25 14.28 -35.40
CA LYS A 24 12.15 15.74 -35.49
C LYS A 24 13.41 16.36 -34.91
N SER A 25 14.31 16.73 -35.81
CA SER A 25 15.30 17.77 -35.58
C SER A 25 14.58 19.04 -35.14
N ASN A 26 14.50 19.25 -33.84
CA ASN A 26 14.22 20.55 -33.27
C ASN A 26 15.22 20.72 -32.14
N VAL A 27 16.25 21.55 -32.35
CA VAL A 27 17.19 21.97 -31.30
C VAL A 27 16.44 22.94 -30.38
N GLN A 28 15.35 22.47 -29.76
CA GLN A 28 14.79 23.12 -28.60
C GLN A 28 15.77 22.84 -27.48
N VAL A 29 16.55 23.86 -27.15
CA VAL A 29 17.43 23.88 -25.99
C VAL A 29 16.61 23.37 -24.81
N GLN A 30 16.92 22.16 -24.34
CA GLN A 30 16.21 21.57 -23.21
C GLN A 30 16.58 22.37 -21.97
N ILE A 31 15.67 23.25 -21.54
CA ILE A 31 15.82 24.06 -20.32
C ILE A 31 15.16 23.31 -19.16
N CYS A 32 15.90 23.17 -18.06
CA CYS A 32 15.43 22.50 -16.88
C CYS A 32 14.40 23.35 -16.14
N LYS A 33 13.22 22.77 -15.87
CA LYS A 33 12.16 23.45 -15.10
C LYS A 33 12.52 23.74 -13.64
N SER A 34 13.60 23.16 -13.11
CA SER A 34 13.98 23.29 -11.71
C SER A 34 15.13 24.25 -11.46
N CYS A 35 16.20 24.19 -12.27
CA CYS A 35 17.36 25.07 -12.12
C CYS A 35 17.52 26.08 -13.28
N SER A 36 16.62 26.08 -14.26
CA SER A 36 16.64 26.96 -15.43
C SER A 36 17.89 26.86 -16.31
N GLN A 37 18.72 25.84 -16.12
CA GLN A 37 19.90 25.58 -16.94
C GLN A 37 19.56 24.75 -18.17
N THR A 38 20.38 24.90 -19.22
CA THR A 38 20.25 24.19 -20.48
C THR A 38 20.92 22.81 -20.42
N GLY A 39 20.53 21.89 -21.30
CA GLY A 39 21.13 20.56 -21.42
C GLY A 39 20.41 19.43 -20.68
N HIS A 40 19.39 19.73 -19.86
CA HIS A 40 18.57 18.73 -19.20
C HIS A 40 17.14 19.23 -18.93
N LYS A 41 16.18 18.33 -18.69
CA LYS A 41 14.75 18.67 -18.59
C LYS A 41 14.22 18.91 -17.17
N SER A 42 14.82 18.32 -16.13
CA SER A 42 14.26 18.33 -14.78
C SER A 42 15.29 18.06 -13.68
N ALA A 43 14.89 18.29 -12.41
CA ALA A 43 15.67 17.93 -11.22
C ALA A 43 15.92 16.42 -11.04
N ARG A 44 15.36 15.55 -11.90
CA ARG A 44 15.71 14.13 -11.92
C ARG A 44 17.01 13.85 -12.69
N SER A 45 17.51 14.82 -13.44
CA SER A 45 18.80 14.71 -14.15
C SER A 45 19.95 14.91 -13.17
N LYS A 46 21.01 14.10 -13.28
CA LYS A 46 22.22 14.23 -12.43
C LYS A 46 22.97 15.53 -12.67
N GLU A 47 22.77 16.12 -13.83
CA GLU A 47 23.32 17.39 -14.27
C GLU A 47 22.60 18.59 -13.65
N CYS A 48 21.46 18.38 -12.98
CA CYS A 48 20.74 19.44 -12.31
C CYS A 48 21.39 19.79 -10.97
N SER A 49 21.63 21.07 -10.70
CA SER A 49 22.08 21.53 -9.38
C SER A 49 21.12 21.17 -8.24
N ASN A 50 19.84 20.97 -8.55
CA ASN A 50 18.80 20.55 -7.61
C ASN A 50 18.58 19.03 -7.60
N TYR A 51 19.50 18.25 -8.20
CA TYR A 51 19.42 16.80 -8.18
C TYR A 51 19.46 16.28 -6.75
N LYS A 52 18.44 15.50 -6.39
CA LYS A 52 18.45 14.73 -5.15
C LYS A 52 18.88 13.31 -5.47
N ALA A 53 20.06 12.93 -4.97
CA ALA A 53 20.54 11.57 -5.06
C ALA A 53 19.48 10.59 -4.54
N THR A 54 19.34 9.48 -5.24
CA THR A 54 18.56 8.36 -4.73
C THR A 54 19.22 7.82 -3.46
N LEU A 55 18.46 7.11 -2.61
CA LEU A 55 19.03 6.48 -1.42
C LEU A 55 20.24 5.59 -1.75
N ASP A 56 20.18 4.88 -2.88
CA ASP A 56 21.27 3.99 -3.30
C ASP A 56 22.51 4.76 -3.73
N GLU A 57 22.36 5.91 -4.39
CA GLU A 57 23.47 6.79 -4.74
C GLU A 57 24.06 7.50 -3.54
N ALA A 58 23.22 7.96 -2.62
CA ALA A 58 23.67 8.56 -1.36
C ALA A 58 24.50 7.55 -0.55
N LEU A 59 23.98 6.32 -0.40
CA LEU A 59 24.70 5.23 0.29
C LEU A 59 26.00 4.86 -0.43
N LYS A 60 26.00 4.82 -1.76
CA LYS A 60 27.21 4.55 -2.55
C LYS A 60 28.26 5.65 -2.37
N ASN A 61 27.85 6.92 -2.33
CA ASN A 61 28.75 8.04 -2.13
C ASN A 61 29.36 8.06 -0.72
N GLU A 62 28.59 7.66 0.30
CA GLU A 62 29.06 7.64 1.69
C GLU A 62 29.89 6.39 2.03
N LEU A 63 29.51 5.22 1.52
CA LEU A 63 30.09 3.92 1.92
C LEU A 63 31.00 3.30 0.84
N GLY A 64 31.06 3.90 -0.35
CA GLY A 64 31.82 3.41 -1.50
C GLY A 64 31.13 2.28 -2.27
N ASP A 65 31.88 1.62 -3.16
CA ASP A 65 31.40 0.50 -3.97
C ASP A 65 31.33 -0.83 -3.20
N ASN A 66 31.98 -0.92 -2.03
CA ASN A 66 32.24 -2.18 -1.34
C ASN A 66 31.38 -2.38 -0.07
N TYR A 67 30.16 -1.85 -0.04
CA TYR A 67 29.24 -2.07 1.08
C TYR A 67 28.24 -3.19 0.78
N GLU A 68 27.94 -4.00 1.79
CA GLU A 68 26.89 -5.01 1.75
C GLU A 68 25.72 -4.57 2.62
N ARG A 69 24.50 -4.67 2.06
CA ARG A 69 23.28 -4.24 2.74
C ARG A 69 22.64 -5.43 3.45
N PHE A 70 22.62 -5.39 4.78
CA PHE A 70 21.95 -6.40 5.59
C PHE A 70 20.61 -5.90 6.13
N THR A 71 19.62 -6.79 6.22
CA THR A 71 18.38 -6.52 6.95
C THR A 71 18.42 -7.28 8.27
N ARG A 72 18.31 -6.56 9.39
CA ARG A 72 18.20 -7.16 10.72
C ARG A 72 16.79 -7.03 11.24
N LYS A 73 16.26 -8.12 11.80
CA LYS A 73 15.03 -8.08 12.59
C LYS A 73 15.37 -7.47 13.94
N VAL A 74 14.71 -6.38 14.28
CA VAL A 74 14.87 -5.71 15.57
C VAL A 74 13.50 -5.53 16.20
N TYR A 75 13.45 -5.62 17.53
CA TYR A 75 12.21 -5.37 18.24
C TYR A 75 11.82 -3.90 18.09
N LEU A 76 10.53 -3.66 17.87
CA LEU A 76 9.99 -2.31 17.73
C LEU A 76 10.36 -1.41 18.93
N LYS A 77 10.34 -1.96 20.15
CA LYS A 77 10.74 -1.25 21.38
C LYS A 77 12.18 -0.76 21.39
N ALA A 78 13.06 -1.35 20.58
CA ALA A 78 14.47 -0.99 20.49
C ALA A 78 14.74 0.13 19.48
N VAL A 79 13.80 0.39 18.55
CA VAL A 79 13.95 1.43 17.51
C VAL A 79 13.16 2.70 17.82
N ILE A 80 12.15 2.63 18.68
CA ILE A 80 11.38 3.81 19.09
C ILE A 80 12.17 4.59 20.13
N ARG A 81 12.33 5.91 19.90
CA ARG A 81 12.98 6.79 20.88
C ARG A 81 12.15 6.87 22.16
N PRO A 82 12.78 6.96 23.34
CA PRO A 82 12.09 7.01 24.64
C PRO A 82 10.96 8.03 24.67
N GLU A 83 11.17 9.22 24.12
CA GLU A 83 10.20 10.32 24.09
C GLU A 83 8.87 9.97 23.39
N TYR A 84 8.91 9.05 22.41
CA TYR A 84 7.72 8.67 21.63
C TYR A 84 7.13 7.33 22.05
N LYS A 85 7.80 6.59 22.94
CA LYS A 85 7.48 5.18 23.21
C LYS A 85 6.04 4.98 23.64
N GLU A 86 5.57 5.79 24.59
CA GLU A 86 4.21 5.70 25.13
C GLU A 86 3.16 6.07 24.07
N SER A 87 3.24 7.28 23.51
CA SER A 87 2.28 7.74 22.50
C SER A 87 2.21 6.85 21.26
N PHE A 88 3.35 6.28 20.84
CA PHE A 88 3.39 5.39 19.68
C PHE A 88 2.81 4.00 20.00
N THR A 89 3.10 3.47 21.18
CA THR A 89 2.55 2.20 21.65
C THR A 89 1.03 2.28 21.82
N GLU A 90 0.53 3.37 22.40
CA GLU A 90 -0.90 3.64 22.52
C GLU A 90 -1.60 3.67 21.16
N LYS A 91 -1.02 4.37 20.18
CA LYS A 91 -1.52 4.40 18.79
C LYS A 91 -1.56 3.01 18.16
N ILE A 92 -0.52 2.21 18.35
CA ILE A 92 -0.49 0.82 17.85
C ILE A 92 -1.60 0.00 18.48
N ILE A 93 -1.78 0.08 19.79
CA ILE A 93 -2.82 -0.69 20.50
C ILE A 93 -4.19 -0.27 19.99
N LYS A 94 -4.48 1.04 19.93
CA LYS A 94 -5.75 1.57 19.41
C LYS A 94 -6.01 1.08 17.98
N LEU A 95 -5.04 1.23 17.09
CA LEU A 95 -5.16 0.79 15.70
C LEU A 95 -5.34 -0.73 15.59
N SER A 96 -4.63 -1.51 16.43
CA SER A 96 -4.73 -2.97 16.43
C SER A 96 -6.11 -3.45 16.88
N VAL A 97 -6.66 -2.82 17.93
CA VAL A 97 -8.02 -3.10 18.40
C VAL A 97 -9.03 -2.74 17.32
N PHE A 98 -8.87 -1.58 16.69
CA PHE A 98 -9.72 -1.16 15.57
C PHE A 98 -9.69 -2.19 14.42
N ILE A 99 -8.50 -2.54 13.91
CA ILE A 99 -8.35 -3.50 12.80
C ILE A 99 -8.96 -4.85 13.18
N ARG A 100 -8.71 -5.36 14.39
CA ARG A 100 -9.27 -6.64 14.84
C ARG A 100 -10.80 -6.60 14.87
N ASN A 101 -11.39 -5.52 15.35
CA ASN A 101 -12.85 -5.35 15.40
C ASN A 101 -13.48 -5.32 14.01
N ILE A 102 -12.84 -4.64 13.05
CA ILE A 102 -13.30 -4.60 11.66
C ILE A 102 -13.18 -5.98 11.00
N LEU A 103 -12.01 -6.61 11.09
CA LEU A 103 -11.76 -7.89 10.43
C LEU A 103 -12.65 -9.01 10.98
N PHE A 104 -12.81 -9.09 12.31
CA PHE A 104 -13.65 -10.11 12.92
C PHE A 104 -15.11 -10.01 12.46
N ARG A 105 -15.66 -8.80 12.44
CA ARG A 105 -17.04 -8.55 11.99
C ARG A 105 -17.20 -8.76 10.50
N ALA A 106 -16.24 -8.31 9.69
CA ALA A 106 -16.22 -8.58 8.26
C ALA A 106 -16.21 -10.09 7.98
N GLN A 107 -15.38 -10.86 8.69
CA GLN A 107 -15.31 -12.31 8.56
C GLN A 107 -16.64 -12.98 8.95
N LEU A 108 -17.26 -12.56 10.06
CA LEU A 108 -18.56 -13.09 10.50
C LEU A 108 -19.63 -12.90 9.42
N PHE A 109 -19.77 -11.68 8.93
CA PHE A 109 -20.76 -11.37 7.89
C PHE A 109 -20.47 -12.16 6.60
N VAL A 110 -19.24 -12.11 6.10
CA VAL A 110 -18.87 -12.77 4.83
C VAL A 110 -19.08 -14.28 4.93
N ASN A 111 -18.70 -14.91 6.05
CA ASN A 111 -18.91 -16.34 6.27
C ASN A 111 -20.40 -16.69 6.29
N ALA A 112 -21.24 -15.93 7.01
CA ALA A 112 -22.68 -16.15 7.04
C ALA A 112 -23.31 -15.97 5.65
N TYR A 113 -22.91 -14.92 4.94
CA TYR A 113 -23.36 -14.65 3.58
C TYR A 113 -23.00 -15.79 2.63
N ILE A 114 -21.78 -16.32 2.70
CA ILE A 114 -21.33 -17.48 1.89
C ILE A 114 -22.16 -18.72 2.16
N VAL A 115 -22.40 -19.05 3.43
CA VAL A 115 -23.20 -20.22 3.80
C VAL A 115 -24.62 -20.12 3.27
N ASN A 116 -25.21 -18.93 3.33
CA ASN A 116 -26.59 -18.69 2.89
C ASN A 116 -26.74 -18.53 1.37
N ASN A 117 -25.63 -18.34 0.63
CA ASN A 117 -25.64 -18.03 -0.82
C ASN A 117 -24.62 -18.87 -1.60
N LYS A 118 -24.39 -20.12 -1.15
CA LYS A 118 -23.31 -20.98 -1.63
C LYS A 118 -23.26 -21.14 -3.16
N ASP A 119 -24.41 -21.14 -3.82
CA ASP A 119 -24.53 -21.39 -5.26
C ASP A 119 -24.44 -20.12 -6.13
N SER A 120 -24.49 -18.93 -5.52
CA SER A 120 -24.57 -17.64 -6.24
C SER A 120 -23.32 -16.77 -6.11
N ILE A 121 -22.31 -17.24 -5.35
CA ILE A 121 -21.09 -16.49 -5.06
C ILE A 121 -19.93 -16.97 -5.92
N ASP A 122 -19.37 -16.04 -6.68
CA ASP A 122 -18.09 -16.26 -7.34
C ASP A 122 -16.94 -16.06 -6.34
N SER A 123 -16.18 -17.14 -6.10
CA SER A 123 -14.97 -17.14 -5.28
C SER A 123 -13.95 -16.07 -5.69
N VAL A 124 -13.92 -15.72 -6.99
CA VAL A 124 -13.03 -14.68 -7.52
C VAL A 124 -13.38 -13.32 -6.91
N VAL A 125 -14.65 -12.98 -6.74
CA VAL A 125 -15.09 -11.70 -6.18
C VAL A 125 -14.65 -11.55 -4.72
N ILE A 126 -14.78 -12.59 -3.91
CA ILE A 126 -14.36 -12.57 -2.50
C ILE A 126 -12.84 -12.38 -2.36
N SER A 127 -12.05 -12.87 -3.32
CA SER A 127 -10.59 -12.71 -3.28
C SER A 127 -10.12 -11.28 -3.60
N GLN A 128 -11.01 -10.41 -4.08
CA GLN A 128 -10.64 -9.06 -4.50
C GLN A 128 -10.46 -8.11 -3.31
N GLN A 129 -9.41 -7.28 -3.38
CA GLN A 129 -9.17 -6.23 -2.38
C GLN A 129 -10.35 -5.25 -2.28
N ASN A 130 -10.96 -4.90 -3.42
CA ASN A 130 -12.10 -3.98 -3.47
C ASN A 130 -13.30 -4.51 -2.70
N PHE A 131 -13.55 -5.83 -2.75
CA PHE A 131 -14.60 -6.48 -1.98
C PHE A 131 -14.38 -6.26 -0.48
N TRP A 132 -13.22 -6.64 0.05
CA TRP A 132 -12.92 -6.49 1.48
C TRP A 132 -12.88 -5.05 1.95
N TYR A 133 -12.45 -4.13 1.07
CA TYR A 133 -12.50 -2.70 1.36
C TYR A 133 -13.95 -2.23 1.55
N ALA A 134 -14.86 -2.61 0.65
CA ALA A 134 -16.27 -2.26 0.75
C ALA A 134 -16.98 -2.92 1.95
N ILE A 135 -16.68 -4.19 2.25
CA ILE A 135 -17.17 -4.83 3.47
C ILE A 135 -16.70 -4.05 4.70
N SER A 136 -15.43 -3.64 4.74
CA SER A 136 -14.92 -2.83 5.86
C SER A 136 -15.67 -1.50 5.99
N GLN A 137 -16.02 -0.85 4.88
CA GLN A 137 -16.85 0.36 4.89
C GLN A 137 -18.24 0.11 5.49
N LEU A 138 -18.90 -1.00 5.09
CA LEU A 138 -20.19 -1.39 5.64
C LEU A 138 -20.12 -1.66 7.16
N ILE A 139 -19.09 -2.40 7.61
CA ILE A 139 -18.85 -2.63 9.03
C ILE A 139 -18.61 -1.32 9.78
N MET A 140 -17.93 -0.35 9.16
CA MET A 140 -17.73 0.98 9.75
C MET A 140 -18.99 1.87 9.70
N GLY A 141 -20.12 1.39 9.18
CA GLY A 141 -21.33 2.19 8.98
C GLY A 141 -21.18 3.27 7.90
N GLN A 142 -20.17 3.14 7.03
CA GLN A 142 -19.87 4.08 5.96
C GLN A 142 -20.60 3.70 4.67
N LYS A 143 -20.85 4.69 3.82
CA LYS A 143 -21.33 4.46 2.45
C LYS A 143 -20.18 3.92 1.60
N ILE A 144 -20.46 2.91 0.78
CA ILE A 144 -19.49 2.36 -0.16
C ILE A 144 -19.13 3.43 -1.21
N THR A 145 -17.85 3.74 -1.33
CA THR A 145 -17.37 4.81 -2.22
C THR A 145 -17.15 4.34 -3.66
N ASN A 146 -17.04 3.04 -3.89
CA ASN A 146 -16.86 2.46 -5.21
C ASN A 146 -17.97 1.43 -5.50
N LYS A 147 -19.01 1.81 -6.25
CA LYS A 147 -20.14 0.90 -6.53
C LYS A 147 -19.77 -0.33 -7.37
N VAL A 148 -18.59 -0.36 -8.00
CA VAL A 148 -18.08 -1.52 -8.75
C VAL A 148 -17.49 -2.58 -7.80
N SER A 149 -17.29 -2.23 -6.53
CA SER A 149 -16.56 -3.09 -5.58
C SER A 149 -17.37 -4.25 -4.99
N ILE A 150 -18.70 -4.16 -4.95
CA ILE A 150 -19.59 -5.23 -4.47
C ILE A 150 -20.88 -5.30 -5.27
N SER A 151 -21.46 -6.50 -5.37
CA SER A 151 -22.79 -6.67 -5.95
C SER A 151 -23.88 -6.11 -5.03
N ASN A 152 -25.02 -5.72 -5.62
CA ASN A 152 -26.20 -5.29 -4.85
C ASN A 152 -26.70 -6.38 -3.89
N SER A 153 -26.54 -7.66 -4.24
CA SER A 153 -26.93 -8.79 -3.39
C SER A 153 -26.15 -8.83 -2.07
N VAL A 154 -24.84 -8.56 -2.10
CA VAL A 154 -24.02 -8.49 -0.88
C VAL A 154 -24.41 -7.30 -0.02
N ALA A 155 -24.70 -6.14 -0.65
CA ALA A 155 -25.13 -4.95 0.07
C ALA A 155 -26.49 -5.16 0.77
N LEU A 156 -27.45 -5.78 0.09
CA LEU A 156 -28.75 -6.12 0.67
C LEU A 156 -28.61 -7.16 1.79
N GLY A 157 -27.85 -8.24 1.54
CA GLY A 157 -27.58 -9.24 2.56
C GLY A 157 -26.90 -8.67 3.80
N PHE A 158 -26.10 -7.61 3.67
CA PHE A 158 -25.55 -6.90 4.82
C PHE A 158 -26.60 -6.16 5.64
N GLU A 159 -27.54 -5.47 4.99
CA GLU A 159 -28.61 -4.78 5.71
C GLU A 159 -29.55 -5.77 6.42
N ASP A 160 -29.85 -6.92 5.81
CA ASP A 160 -30.60 -8.00 6.45
C ASP A 160 -29.85 -8.53 7.68
N PHE A 161 -28.56 -8.86 7.51
CA PHE A 161 -27.71 -9.34 8.60
C PHE A 161 -27.59 -8.32 9.74
N LYS A 162 -27.50 -7.03 9.41
CA LYS A 162 -27.44 -5.93 10.38
C LYS A 162 -28.76 -5.72 11.10
N ALA A 163 -29.90 -5.96 10.46
CA ALA A 163 -31.20 -5.89 11.11
C ALA A 163 -31.32 -6.96 12.22
N GLU A 164 -30.80 -8.17 11.97
CA GLU A 164 -30.75 -9.26 12.95
C GLU A 164 -29.63 -9.08 13.99
N HIS A 165 -28.50 -8.50 13.57
CA HIS A 165 -27.30 -8.33 14.40
C HIS A 165 -26.77 -6.90 14.38
N PRO A 166 -27.42 -5.93 15.06
CA PRO A 166 -27.04 -4.52 15.00
C PRO A 166 -25.60 -4.23 15.43
N SER A 167 -25.02 -5.07 16.30
CA SER A 167 -23.62 -4.97 16.77
C SER A 167 -22.58 -5.30 15.69
N ILE A 168 -23.01 -5.70 14.49
CA ILE A 168 -22.14 -5.91 13.33
C ILE A 168 -21.54 -4.61 12.81
N VAL A 169 -22.16 -3.47 13.11
CA VAL A 169 -21.59 -2.16 12.81
C VAL A 169 -20.66 -1.76 13.96
N PHE A 170 -19.44 -1.35 13.62
CA PHE A 170 -18.44 -0.88 14.55
C PHE A 170 -18.07 0.57 14.25
N SER A 171 -18.42 1.46 15.17
CA SER A 171 -17.96 2.84 15.21
C SER A 171 -17.03 2.97 16.43
N PRO A 172 -15.72 3.22 16.23
CA PRO A 172 -14.76 3.38 17.32
C PRO A 172 -14.96 4.69 18.10
#